data_AF-A0A520GV93-F1
#
_entry.id   AF-A0A520GV93-F1
#
_cell.length_a   1.000
_cell.length_b   1.000
_cell.length_c   1.000
_cell.angle_alpha   90.00
_cell.angle_beta   90.00
_cell.angle_gamma   90.00
#
_symmetry.space_group_name_H-M   'P 1'
#
loop_
_entity.id
_entity.type
_entity.pdbx_description
1 polymer ?
#
loop_
_entity_poly.entity_id
_entity_poly.type
_entity_poly.pdbx_seq_one_letter_code
_entity_poly.pdbx_strand_id
1 'polypeptide(L)' 'FTYKDQVHFCIMARGSVTELLNHFIDAYDQGYLCKQTLTEQKCLTQQVHKMLNGYIQYLRVQQKRSCTAKGK' A
#
# COMPACT_ATOMS: atom_id res chain seq x y z
N PHE A 1 15.03 6.73 10.93
CA PHE A 1 13.63 6.32 10.70
C PHE A 1 13.23 5.25 11.71
N THR A 2 12.17 5.48 12.49
CA THR A 2 11.63 4.50 13.44
C THR A 2 10.65 3.54 12.76
N TYR A 3 10.30 2.42 13.42
CA TYR A 3 9.21 1.55 12.94
C TYR A 3 7.88 2.31 12.82
N LYS A 4 7.64 3.32 13.66
CA LYS A 4 6.44 4.16 13.60
C LYS A 4 6.41 4.99 12.31
N ASP A 5 7.54 5.61 11.96
CA ASP A 5 7.66 6.42 10.74
C ASP A 5 7.48 5.56 9.50
N GLN A 6 8.11 4.38 9.47
CA GLN A 6 7.95 3.44 8.36
C GLN A 6 6.49 2.99 8.17
N VAL A 7 5.78 2.68 9.26
CA VAL A 7 4.34 2.36 9.19
C VAL A 7 3.54 3.54 8.63
N HIS A 8 3.84 4.76 9.06
CA HIS A 8 3.18 5.96 8.55
C HIS A 8 3.40 6.12 7.04
N PHE A 9 4.63 5.99 6.56
CA PHE A 9 4.93 6.03 5.12
C PHE A 9 4.20 4.94 4.33
N CYS A 10 4.14 3.72 4.84
CA CYS A 10 3.40 2.64 4.18
C CYS A 10 1.89 2.90 4.14
N ILE A 11 1.31 3.56 5.14
CA ILE A 11 -0.11 3.96 5.12
C ILE A 11 -0.35 5.01 4.04
N MET A 12 0.54 6.02 3.92
CA MET A 12 0.47 7.02 2.85
C MET A 12 0.57 6.37 1.47
N ALA A 13 1.59 5.51 1.26
CA ALA A 13 1.76 4.78 0.02
C ALA A 13 0.53 3.95 -0.36
N ARG A 14 -0.10 3.30 0.63
CA ARG A 14 -1.33 2.52 0.41
C ARG A 14 -2.49 3.41 -0.04
N GLY A 15 -2.61 4.61 0.53
CA GLY A 15 -3.58 5.62 0.08
C GLY A 15 -3.34 6.02 -1.37
N SER A 16 -2.09 6.36 -1.72
CA SER A 16 -1.72 6.74 -3.09
C SER A 16 -1.99 5.63 -4.11
N VAL A 17 -1.79 4.36 -3.76
CA VAL A 17 -2.13 3.23 -4.66
C VAL A 17 -3.65 3.13 -4.88
N THR A 18 -4.46 3.40 -3.85
CA THR A 18 -5.92 3.43 -3.99
C THR A 18 -6.37 4.59 -4.89
N GLU A 19 -5.81 5.78 -4.71
CA GLU A 19 -6.09 6.94 -5.56
C GLU A 19 -5.69 6.68 -7.02
N LEU A 20 -4.52 6.07 -7.24
CA LEU A 20 -4.05 5.69 -8.57
C LEU A 20 -5.00 4.69 -9.26
N LEU A 21 -5.55 3.72 -8.53
CA LEU A 21 -6.54 2.80 -9.07
C LEU A 21 -7.82 3.53 -9.50
N ASN A 22 -8.27 4.52 -8.72
CA ASN A 22 -9.43 5.34 -9.10
C ASN A 22 -9.14 6.11 -10.40
N HIS A 23 -7.97 6.73 -10.53
CA HIS A 23 -7.59 7.40 -11.77
C HIS A 23 -7.56 6.47 -12.99
N PHE A 24 -7.14 5.22 -12.84
CA PHE A 24 -7.24 4.24 -13.94
C PHE A 24 -8.68 3.91 -14.31
N ILE A 25 -9.58 3.84 -13.33
CA ILE A 25 -11.02 3.62 -13.58
C ILE A 25 -11.61 4.83 -14.31
N ASP A 26 -11.35 6.04 -13.82
CA ASP A 26 -11.81 7.28 -14.46
C ASP A 26 -11.29 7.37 -15.90
N ALA A 27 -10.00 7.10 -16.12
CA ALA A 27 -9.40 7.14 -17.45
C ALA A 27 -9.99 6.08 -18.40
N TYR A 28 -10.37 4.91 -17.90
CA TYR A 28 -11.10 3.91 -18.68
C TYR A 28 -12.52 4.38 -19.02
N ASP A 29 -13.24 4.95 -18.07
CA ASP A 29 -14.61 5.44 -18.28
C ASP A 29 -14.65 6.60 -19.29
N GLN A 30 -13.60 7.43 -19.33
CA GLN A 30 -13.43 8.47 -20.34
C GLN A 30 -12.88 7.95 -21.69
N GLY A 31 -12.62 6.65 -21.81
CA GLY A 31 -12.14 6.03 -23.06
C GLY A 31 -10.65 6.25 -23.36
N TYR A 32 -9.85 6.75 -22.41
CA TYR A 32 -8.39 6.89 -22.57
C TYR A 32 -7.64 5.56 -22.43
N LEU A 33 -8.26 4.54 -21.82
CA LEU A 33 -7.67 3.22 -21.60
C LEU A 33 -8.57 2.11 -22.14
N CYS A 34 -7.95 1.04 -22.64
CA CYS A 34 -8.69 -0.17 -22.98
C CYS A 34 -8.87 -1.08 -21.74
N LYS A 35 -9.84 -1.99 -21.82
CA LYS A 35 -10.17 -2.91 -20.72
C LYS A 35 -9.00 -3.80 -20.30
N GLN A 36 -8.14 -4.18 -21.26
CA GLN A 36 -6.95 -4.98 -20.97
C GLN A 36 -6.00 -4.21 -20.05
N THR A 37 -5.65 -2.97 -20.41
CA THR A 37 -4.78 -2.12 -19.59
C THR A 37 -5.37 -1.89 -18.20
N LEU A 38 -6.68 -1.57 -18.10
CA LEU A 38 -7.33 -1.43 -16.80
C LEU A 38 -7.21 -2.70 -15.94
N THR A 39 -7.36 -3.87 -16.55
CA THR A 39 -7.27 -5.16 -15.86
C THR A 39 -5.86 -5.42 -15.35
N GLU A 40 -4.84 -5.13 -16.15
CA GLU A 40 -3.43 -5.23 -15.75
C GLU A 40 -3.11 -4.29 -14.58
N GLN A 41 -3.56 -3.03 -14.66
CA GLN A 41 -3.36 -2.06 -13.58
C GLN A 41 -4.12 -2.43 -12.30
N LYS A 42 -5.34 -2.97 -12.40
CA LYS A 42 -6.08 -3.53 -11.26
C LYS A 42 -5.32 -4.66 -10.59
N CYS A 43 -4.74 -5.57 -11.37
CA CYS A 43 -3.93 -6.66 -10.84
C CYS A 43 -2.68 -6.14 -10.12
N LEU A 44 -1.96 -5.18 -10.71
CA LEU A 44 -0.75 -4.61 -10.14
C LEU A 44 -1.04 -3.85 -8.83
N THR A 45 -2.04 -2.96 -8.85
CA THR A 45 -2.44 -2.19 -7.66
C THR A 45 -2.86 -3.11 -6.50
N GLN A 46 -3.60 -4.18 -6.77
CA GLN A 46 -3.96 -5.19 -5.77
C GLN A 46 -2.74 -5.91 -5.18
N GLN A 47 -1.76 -6.28 -6.02
CA GLN A 47 -0.53 -6.92 -5.55
C GLN A 47 0.25 -5.99 -4.61
N VAL A 48 0.46 -4.73 -5.02
CA VAL A 48 1.16 -3.73 -4.20
C VAL A 48 0.41 -3.49 -2.88
N HIS A 49 -0.92 -3.41 -2.91
CA HIS A 49 -1.74 -3.25 -1.69
C HIS A 49 -1.53 -4.41 -0.71
N LYS A 50 -1.50 -5.66 -1.20
CA LYS A 50 -1.23 -6.84 -0.38
C LYS A 50 0.16 -6.80 0.23
N MET A 51 1.19 -6.44 -0.55
CA MET A 51 2.57 -6.31 -0.07
C MET A 51 2.69 -5.24 1.02
N LEU A 52 2.09 -4.06 0.80
CA LEU A 52 2.08 -2.98 1.78
C LEU A 52 1.39 -3.40 3.08
N ASN A 53 0.23 -4.07 2.99
CA ASN A 53 -0.47 -4.57 4.18
C ASN A 53 0.38 -5.59 4.96
N GLY A 54 1.02 -6.53 4.27
CA GLY A 54 1.93 -7.50 4.90
C GLY A 54 3.11 -6.82 5.59
N TYR A 55 3.72 -5.83 4.94
CA TYR A 55 4.85 -5.10 5.48
C TYR A 55 4.47 -4.21 6.68
N ILE A 56 3.32 -3.51 6.62
CA ILE A 56 2.77 -2.76 7.76
C ILE A 56 2.58 -3.69 8.96
N GLN A 57 2.01 -4.87 8.74
CA GLN A 57 1.80 -5.85 9.80
C GLN A 57 3.13 -6.29 10.42
N TYR A 58 4.12 -6.61 9.59
CA TYR A 58 5.47 -6.94 10.04
C TYR A 58 6.07 -5.81 10.90
N LEU A 59 6.06 -4.57 10.41
CA LEU A 59 6.62 -3.42 11.13
C LEU A 59 5.95 -3.17 12.48
N ARG A 60 4.63 -3.35 12.57
CA ARG A 60 3.88 -3.25 13.84
C ARG A 60 4.33 -4.31 14.84
N VAL A 61 4.62 -5.53 14.40
CA VAL A 61 5.17 -6.59 15.27
C VAL A 61 6.57 -6.22 15.76
N GLN A 62 7.44 -5.70 14.88
CA GLN A 62 8.79 -5.27 15.27
C GLN A 62 8.77 -4.08 16.25
N GLN A 63 7.86 -3.13 16.05
CA GLN A 63 7.65 -2.01 16.99
C GLN A 63 7.28 -2.52 18.40
N LYS A 64 6.36 -3.49 18.49
CA LYS A 64 5.98 -4.06 19.79
C LYS A 64 7.16 -4.77 20.47
N ARG A 65 7.93 -5.57 19.72
CA ARG A 65 9.13 -6.29 20.22
C ARG A 65 10.21 -5.34 20.72
N SER A 66 10.43 -4.22 20.03
CA SER A 66 11.43 -3.22 20.44
C SER A 66 11.03 -2.44 21.69
N CYS A 67 9.73 -2.26 21.97
CA CYS A 67 9.27 -1.69 23.24
C CYS A 67 9.44 -2.65 24.42
N THR A 68 9.20 -3.96 24.24
CA THR A 68 9.36 -4.94 25.33
C THR A 68 10.81 -5.26 25.67
N ALA A 69 11.75 -5.08 24.73
CA ALA A 69 13.18 -5.29 24.98
C ALA A 69 13.86 -4.16 25.80
N LYS A 70 13.25 -2.97 25.89
CA LYS A 70 13.79 -1.82 26.64
C LYS A 70 13.40 -1.79 28.13
N GLY A 71 12.62 -2.76 28.60
CA GLY A 71 12.13 -2.84 29.99
C GLY A 71 12.80 -3.93 30.84
N LYS A 72 13.96 -4.45 30.42
CA LYS A 72 14.79 -5.38 31.20
C LYS A 72 16.18 -4.81 31.38
#